data_AF-A0A940AJ57-F1
#
_entry.id   AF-A0A940AJ57-F1
#
_cell.length_a   1.000
_cell.length_b   1.000
_cell.length_c   1.000
_cell.angle_alpha   90.00
_cell.angle_beta   90.00
_cell.angle_gamma   90.00
#
_symmetry.space_group_name_H-M   'P 1'
#
loop_
_entity.id
_entity.type
_entity.pdbx_description
1 polymer ?
#
loop_
_entity_poly.entity_id
_entity_poly.type
_entity_poly.pdbx_seq_one_letter_code
_entity_poly.pdbx_strand_id
1 'polypeptide(L)'
;MGKASNFSLGKLLLQIAVGAMLTVAGIWALQGGGDEGIAAIKYLIGARDFERILCIVFGIIELIAGVFLILELFIGDKIGSLGKILTLIIIIVWIIAIVLIDFLGNHGLFKQNNFLNWLYNFAYHLIVLGALLVLQN
;
A
#
# COMPACT_ATOMS: atom_id res chain seq x y z
N MET A 1 -2.10 -38.97 0.04
CA MET A 1 -2.94 -38.03 -0.75
C MET A 1 -2.20 -36.71 -0.81
N GLY A 2 -1.62 -36.36 -1.96
CA GLY A 2 -0.91 -35.10 -2.13
C GLY A 2 -1.90 -33.94 -2.09
N LYS A 3 -1.70 -32.96 -1.21
CA LYS A 3 -2.38 -31.67 -1.32
C LYS A 3 -1.96 -31.08 -2.67
N ALA A 4 -2.87 -31.03 -3.63
CA ALA A 4 -2.67 -30.20 -4.81
C ALA A 4 -2.37 -28.78 -4.31
N SER A 5 -1.20 -28.24 -4.67
CA SER A 5 -0.94 -26.83 -4.42
C SER A 5 -1.94 -26.06 -5.27
N ASN A 6 -2.89 -25.39 -4.60
CA ASN A 6 -3.82 -24.49 -5.27
C ASN A 6 -3.04 -23.23 -5.68
N PHE A 7 -2.18 -23.36 -6.70
CA PHE A 7 -1.53 -22.24 -7.34
C PHE A 7 -2.59 -21.47 -8.12
N SER A 8 -3.21 -20.49 -7.45
CA SER A 8 -4.19 -19.60 -8.07
C SER A 8 -3.44 -18.60 -8.94
N LEU A 9 -3.61 -18.70 -10.27
CA LEU A 9 -3.11 -17.69 -11.22
C LEU A 9 -3.58 -16.28 -10.82
N GLY A 10 -4.77 -16.15 -10.24
CA GLY A 10 -5.28 -14.91 -9.69
C GLY A 10 -4.45 -14.38 -8.51
N LYS A 11 -4.06 -15.25 -7.56
CA LYS A 11 -3.19 -14.87 -6.44
C LYS A 11 -1.81 -14.42 -6.94
N LEU A 12 -1.25 -15.11 -7.94
CA LEU A 12 0.00 -14.72 -8.59
C LEU A 12 -0.11 -13.33 -9.22
N LEU A 13 -1.15 -13.08 -10.02
CA LEU A 13 -1.35 -11.79 -10.68
C LEU A 13 -1.55 -10.65 -9.67
N LEU A 14 -2.32 -10.88 -8.59
CA LEU A 14 -2.48 -9.90 -7.52
C LEU A 14 -1.16 -9.59 -6.82
N GLN A 15 -0.35 -10.62 -6.51
CA GLN A 15 0.95 -10.45 -5.87
C GLN A 15 1.90 -9.61 -6.71
N ILE A 16 1.97 -9.88 -8.02
CA ILE A 16 2.77 -9.11 -8.96
C ILE A 16 2.24 -7.67 -9.05
N ALA A 17 0.93 -7.48 -9.21
CA ALA A 17 0.33 -6.17 -9.38
C ALA A 17 0.56 -5.28 -8.15
N VAL A 18 0.24 -5.79 -6.95
CA VAL A 18 0.44 -5.05 -5.69
C VAL A 18 1.92 -4.86 -5.40
N GLY A 19 2.74 -5.88 -5.62
CA GLY A 19 4.19 -5.79 -5.44
C GLY A 19 4.81 -4.71 -6.31
N ALA A 20 4.46 -4.67 -7.60
CA ALA A 20 4.93 -3.66 -8.54
C ALA A 20 4.42 -2.26 -8.17
N MET A 21 3.12 -2.14 -7.84
CA MET A 21 2.52 -0.87 -7.42
C MET A 21 3.24 -0.28 -6.20
N LEU A 22 3.41 -1.07 -5.13
CA LEU A 22 4.07 -0.61 -3.90
C LEU A 22 5.55 -0.26 -4.15
N THR A 23 6.24 -1.04 -4.98
CA THR A 23 7.64 -0.73 -5.38
C THR A 23 7.73 0.62 -6.09
N VAL A 24 6.86 0.86 -7.07
CA VAL A 24 6.84 2.11 -7.84
C VAL A 24 6.41 3.28 -6.95
N ALA A 25 5.38 3.11 -6.11
CA ALA A 25 4.92 4.12 -5.16
C ALA A 25 6.06 4.53 -4.20
N GLY A 26 6.79 3.55 -3.66
CA GLY A 26 7.91 3.80 -2.78
C GLY A 26 9.07 4.56 -3.46
N ILE A 27 9.44 4.17 -4.68
CA ILE A 27 10.47 4.90 -5.47
C ILE A 27 10.00 6.33 -5.74
N TRP A 28 8.75 6.48 -6.16
CA TRP A 28 8.20 7.79 -6.48
C TRP A 28 8.22 8.71 -5.26
N ALA A 29 7.77 8.22 -4.09
CA ALA A 29 7.78 8.95 -2.83
C ALA A 29 9.21 9.41 -2.48
N LEU A 30 10.20 8.53 -2.61
CA LEU A 30 11.60 8.86 -2.33
C LEU A 30 12.21 9.87 -3.31
N GLN A 31 11.67 9.99 -4.53
CA GLN A 31 12.04 11.03 -5.50
C GLN A 31 11.35 12.38 -5.23
N GLY A 32 10.56 12.48 -4.15
CA GLY A 32 9.77 13.67 -3.83
C GLY A 32 8.43 13.73 -4.56
N GLY A 33 8.00 12.62 -5.17
CA GLY A 33 6.68 12.48 -5.77
C GLY A 33 5.81 11.52 -4.97
N GLY A 34 4.88 12.02 -4.18
CA GLY A 34 4.02 11.18 -3.35
C GLY A 34 3.00 12.09 -2.68
N ASP A 35 1.90 12.34 -3.36
CA ASP A 35 1.15 13.59 -3.15
C ASP A 35 -0.05 13.43 -2.21
N GLU A 36 -0.68 12.25 -2.08
CA GLU A 36 -1.99 12.23 -1.41
C GLU A 36 -1.94 12.02 0.12
N GLY A 37 -1.19 11.02 0.61
CA GLY A 37 -1.15 10.72 2.06
C GLY A 37 -0.38 11.77 2.85
N ILE A 38 0.61 12.38 2.21
CA ILE A 38 1.48 13.37 2.83
C ILE A 38 0.87 14.77 2.73
N ALA A 39 0.20 15.12 1.61
CA ALA A 39 -0.60 16.34 1.57
C ALA A 39 -1.76 16.28 2.59
N ALA A 40 -2.31 15.10 2.84
CA ALA A 40 -3.30 14.92 3.90
C ALA A 40 -2.71 15.21 5.30
N ILE A 41 -1.51 14.72 5.59
CA ILE A 41 -0.85 15.00 6.88
C ILE A 41 -0.41 16.47 6.98
N LYS A 42 0.10 17.07 5.90
CA LYS A 42 0.44 18.50 5.81
C LYS A 42 -0.74 19.36 6.19
N TYR A 43 -1.93 19.00 5.71
CA TYR A 43 -3.17 19.68 6.06
C TYR A 43 -3.50 19.55 7.56
N LEU A 44 -3.24 18.39 8.17
CA LEU A 44 -3.57 18.13 9.57
C LEU A 44 -2.59 18.76 10.57
N ILE A 45 -1.29 18.82 10.25
CA ILE A 45 -0.23 19.12 11.23
C ILE A 45 0.51 20.43 10.92
N GLY A 46 0.41 20.98 9.71
CA GLY A 46 0.99 22.30 9.35
C GLY A 46 2.52 22.39 9.36
N ALA A 47 3.25 21.31 9.66
CA ALA A 47 4.71 21.29 9.77
C ALA A 47 5.36 20.67 8.51
N ARG A 48 6.08 21.49 7.74
CA ARG A 48 6.79 21.07 6.50
C ARG A 48 7.87 20.01 6.73
N ASP A 49 8.60 20.08 7.85
CA ASP A 49 9.69 19.13 8.12
C ASP A 49 9.19 17.72 8.44
N PHE A 50 7.99 17.62 9.02
CA PHE A 50 7.35 16.35 9.33
C PHE A 50 6.87 15.64 8.04
N GLU A 51 6.42 16.39 7.03
CA GLU A 51 6.02 15.89 5.71
C GLU A 51 7.19 15.17 5.01
N ARG A 52 8.38 15.76 5.03
CA ARG A 52 9.56 15.15 4.40
C ARG A 52 9.96 13.85 5.09
N ILE A 53 9.90 13.80 6.42
CA ILE A 53 10.21 12.60 7.20
C ILE A 53 9.22 11.49 6.88
N LEU A 54 7.92 11.80 6.84
CA LEU A 54 6.89 10.83 6.51
C LEU A 54 6.97 10.33 5.07
N CYS A 55 7.31 11.20 4.12
CA CYS A 55 7.56 10.81 2.73
C CYS A 55 8.65 9.75 2.62
N ILE A 56 9.74 9.96 3.35
CA ILE A 56 10.84 9.01 3.40
C ILE A 56 10.39 7.70 4.09
N VAL A 57 9.65 7.79 5.21
CA VAL A 57 9.20 6.61 5.96
C VAL A 57 8.22 5.77 5.16
N PHE A 58 7.14 6.35 4.64
CA PHE A 58 6.17 5.64 3.80
C PHE A 58 6.82 5.11 2.54
N GLY A 59 7.65 5.92 1.87
CA GLY A 59 8.36 5.50 0.66
C GLY A 59 9.28 4.29 0.88
N ILE A 60 10.02 4.26 2.00
CA ILE A 60 10.83 3.10 2.38
C ILE A 60 9.95 1.88 2.67
N ILE A 61 8.87 2.05 3.43
CA ILE A 61 7.97 0.94 3.78
C ILE A 61 7.34 0.34 2.53
N GLU A 62 6.78 1.17 1.64
CA GLU A 62 6.15 0.74 0.38
C GLU A 62 7.15 0.06 -0.56
N LEU A 63 8.36 0.63 -0.69
CA LEU A 63 9.40 0.04 -1.52
C LEU A 63 9.80 -1.35 -1.01
N ILE A 64 10.11 -1.45 0.29
CA ILE A 64 10.48 -2.71 0.93
C ILE A 64 9.33 -3.72 0.77
N ALA A 65 8.10 -3.31 1.07
CA ALA A 65 6.90 -4.13 0.95
C ALA A 65 6.71 -4.69 -0.46
N GLY A 66 6.79 -3.83 -1.47
CA GLY A 66 6.62 -4.22 -2.86
C GLY A 66 7.68 -5.21 -3.33
N VAL A 67 8.95 -4.93 -2.99
CA VAL A 67 10.07 -5.81 -3.32
C VAL A 67 9.91 -7.17 -2.63
N PHE A 68 9.53 -7.20 -1.35
CA PHE A 68 9.31 -8.46 -0.63
C PHE A 68 8.20 -9.31 -1.25
N LEU A 69 7.06 -8.70 -1.62
CA LEU A 69 5.97 -9.41 -2.28
C LEU A 69 6.42 -10.04 -3.61
N ILE A 70 7.26 -9.35 -4.38
CA ILE A 70 7.81 -9.90 -5.64
C ILE A 70 8.82 -11.01 -5.35
N LEU A 71 9.73 -10.79 -4.40
CA LEU A 71 10.77 -11.77 -4.07
C LEU A 71 10.17 -13.08 -3.59
N GLU A 72 9.10 -13.04 -2.79
CA GLU A 72 8.40 -14.23 -2.28
C GLU A 72 7.96 -15.20 -3.40
N LEU A 73 7.71 -14.70 -4.63
CA LEU A 73 7.41 -15.54 -5.79
C LEU A 73 8.57 -16.47 -6.20
N PHE A 74 9.81 -16.06 -5.94
CA PHE A 74 11.02 -16.79 -6.34
C PHE A 74 11.60 -17.63 -5.21
N ILE A 75 11.55 -17.10 -3.98
CA ILE A 75 12.05 -17.80 -2.78
C ILE A 75 11.00 -18.74 -2.16
N GLY A 76 9.73 -18.60 -2.52
CA GLY A 76 8.61 -19.37 -1.97
C GLY A 76 8.42 -19.13 -0.47
N ASP A 77 7.80 -20.09 0.22
CA ASP A 77 7.51 -20.05 1.67
C ASP A 77 8.75 -20.08 2.58
N LYS A 78 9.97 -19.88 2.05
CA LYS A 78 11.21 -19.84 2.85
C LYS A 78 11.23 -18.70 3.87
N ILE A 79 10.41 -17.67 3.67
CA ILE A 79 10.24 -16.55 4.60
C ILE A 79 9.26 -16.91 5.74
N GLY A 80 8.42 -17.95 5.56
CA GLY A 80 7.58 -18.52 6.61
C GLY A 80 6.73 -17.50 7.35
N SER A 81 6.83 -17.49 8.69
CA SER A 81 6.09 -16.56 9.55
C SER A 81 6.48 -15.09 9.35
N LEU A 82 7.72 -14.82 8.92
CA LEU A 82 8.20 -13.46 8.72
C LEU A 82 7.49 -12.80 7.52
N GLY A 83 7.21 -13.55 6.45
CA GLY A 83 6.45 -13.05 5.29
C GLY A 83 5.04 -12.62 5.69
N LYS A 84 4.35 -13.45 6.49
CA LYS A 84 3.02 -13.15 7.01
C LYS A 84 2.99 -11.91 7.92
N ILE A 85 4.02 -11.74 8.76
CA ILE A 85 4.14 -10.57 9.63
C ILE A 85 4.37 -9.31 8.79
N LEU A 86 5.23 -9.37 7.77
CA LEU A 86 5.46 -8.25 6.86
C LEU A 86 4.18 -7.86 6.13
N THR A 87 3.47 -8.82 5.53
CA THR A 87 2.18 -8.55 4.86
C THR A 87 1.16 -7.95 5.82
N LEU A 88 1.10 -8.39 7.08
CA LEU A 88 0.24 -7.78 8.10
C LEU A 88 0.62 -6.32 8.39
N ILE A 89 1.92 -6.01 8.54
CA ILE A 89 2.40 -4.63 8.73
C ILE A 89 1.99 -3.76 7.53
N ILE A 90 2.15 -4.28 6.31
CA ILE A 90 1.77 -3.57 5.08
C ILE A 90 0.27 -3.27 5.08
N ILE A 91 -0.57 -4.23 5.46
CA ILE A 91 -2.03 -4.03 5.58
C ILE A 91 -2.35 -2.91 6.57
N ILE A 92 -1.72 -2.91 7.74
CA ILE A 92 -1.93 -1.87 8.77
C ILE A 92 -1.55 -0.49 8.23
N VAL A 93 -0.38 -0.38 7.61
CA VAL A 93 0.11 0.86 7.00
C VAL A 93 -0.83 1.33 5.89
N TRP A 94 -1.34 0.41 5.07
CA TRP A 94 -2.28 0.72 3.99
C TRP A 94 -3.63 1.23 4.51
N ILE A 95 -4.14 0.64 5.58
CA ILE A 95 -5.37 1.12 6.25
C ILE A 95 -5.14 2.55 6.79
N ILE A 96 -3.99 2.82 7.40
CA ILE A 96 -3.65 4.17 7.86
C ILE A 96 -3.61 5.13 6.67
N ALA A 97 -3.00 4.74 5.55
CA ALA A 97 -2.96 5.55 4.34
C ALA A 97 -4.37 5.88 3.81
N ILE A 98 -5.28 4.91 3.78
CA ILE A 98 -6.70 5.11 3.43
C ILE A 98 -7.35 6.16 4.33
N VAL A 99 -7.19 6.04 5.66
CA VAL A 99 -7.78 7.00 6.60
C VAL A 99 -7.24 8.42 6.34
N LEU A 100 -5.93 8.53 6.14
CA LEU A 100 -5.29 9.82 5.90
C LEU A 100 -5.74 10.41 4.56
N ILE A 101 -5.67 9.65 3.47
CA ILE A 101 -5.94 10.12 2.11
C ILE A 101 -7.44 10.33 1.89
N ASP A 102 -8.22 9.27 2.07
CA ASP A 102 -9.62 9.24 1.65
C ASP A 102 -10.55 9.93 2.63
N PHE A 103 -10.15 10.12 3.89
CA PHE A 103 -11.04 10.77 4.87
C PHE A 103 -10.52 12.13 5.29
N LEU A 104 -9.27 12.19 5.78
CA LEU A 104 -8.75 13.39 6.42
C LEU A 104 -8.09 14.38 5.46
N GLY A 105 -7.67 13.90 4.28
CA GLY A 105 -6.90 14.64 3.30
C GLY A 105 -7.64 15.80 2.64
N ASN A 106 -6.89 16.60 1.89
CA ASN A 106 -7.43 17.80 1.22
C ASN A 106 -8.46 17.46 0.13
N HIS A 107 -8.41 16.23 -0.40
CA HIS A 107 -9.39 15.66 -1.32
C HIS A 107 -10.18 14.50 -0.70
N GLY A 108 -10.09 14.32 0.62
CA GLY A 108 -10.84 13.31 1.34
C GLY A 108 -12.33 13.61 1.42
N LEU A 109 -13.11 12.64 1.88
CA LEU A 109 -14.57 12.63 1.90
C LEU A 109 -15.18 13.92 2.46
N PHE A 110 -14.58 14.47 3.51
CA PHE A 110 -15.10 15.65 4.21
C PHE A 110 -14.81 16.98 3.49
N LYS A 111 -13.97 16.98 2.45
CA LYS A 111 -13.52 18.20 1.74
C LYS A 111 -13.53 18.06 0.22
N GLN A 112 -14.05 16.96 -0.30
CA GLN A 112 -14.07 16.70 -1.74
C GLN A 112 -15.04 17.66 -2.46
N ASN A 113 -14.58 18.17 -3.61
CA ASN A 113 -15.40 18.96 -4.53
C ASN A 113 -15.92 18.10 -5.72
N ASN A 114 -15.48 16.85 -5.81
CA ASN A 114 -15.88 15.88 -6.83
C ASN A 114 -16.02 14.47 -6.23
N PHE A 115 -17.26 14.09 -5.92
CA PHE A 115 -17.53 12.89 -5.13
C PHE A 115 -17.21 11.61 -5.89
N LEU A 116 -17.44 11.63 -7.21
CA LEU A 116 -17.13 10.47 -8.06
C LEU A 116 -15.63 10.25 -8.17
N ASN A 117 -14.83 11.32 -8.26
CA ASN A 117 -13.37 11.19 -8.25
C ASN A 117 -12.86 10.64 -6.91
N TRP A 118 -13.41 11.14 -5.80
CA TRP A 118 -13.11 10.60 -4.47
C TRP A 118 -13.48 9.11 -4.37
N LEU A 119 -14.69 8.74 -4.79
CA LEU A 119 -15.18 7.36 -4.73
C LEU A 119 -14.33 6.41 -5.59
N TYR A 120 -13.88 6.89 -6.75
CA TYR A 120 -12.99 6.14 -7.64
C TYR A 120 -11.62 5.87 -6.99
N ASN A 121 -11.00 6.89 -6.40
CA ASN A 121 -9.73 6.74 -5.68
C ASN A 121 -9.87 5.82 -4.46
N PHE A 122 -10.95 5.99 -3.69
CA PHE A 122 -11.25 5.12 -2.55
C PHE A 122 -11.44 3.66 -2.97
N ALA A 123 -12.16 3.41 -4.08
CA ALA A 123 -12.32 2.07 -4.63
C ALA A 123 -10.97 1.47 -5.05
N TYR A 124 -10.06 2.25 -5.63
CA TYR A 124 -8.70 1.82 -5.95
C TYR A 124 -7.94 1.39 -4.68
N HIS A 125 -7.98 2.19 -3.61
CA HIS A 125 -7.31 1.83 -2.36
C HIS A 125 -7.91 0.57 -1.72
N LEU A 126 -9.23 0.36 -1.81
CA LEU A 126 -9.90 -0.86 -1.35
C LEU A 126 -9.51 -2.10 -2.17
N ILE A 127 -9.31 -1.98 -3.49
CA ILE A 127 -8.82 -3.07 -4.33
C ILE A 127 -7.44 -3.53 -3.86
N VAL A 128 -6.54 -2.59 -3.57
CA VAL A 128 -5.19 -2.90 -3.06
C VAL A 128 -5.27 -3.57 -1.69
N LEU A 129 -6.11 -3.05 -0.78
CA LEU A 129 -6.34 -3.68 0.53
C LEU A 129 -6.89 -5.10 0.39
N GLY A 130 -7.89 -5.30 -0.48
CA GLY A 130 -8.46 -6.61 -0.76
C GLY A 130 -7.42 -7.59 -1.29
N ALA A 131 -6.54 -7.13 -2.19
CA ALA A 131 -5.44 -7.93 -2.72
C ALA A 131 -4.46 -8.32 -1.61
N LEU A 132 -4.04 -7.38 -0.76
CA LEU A 132 -3.16 -7.67 0.39
C LEU A 132 -3.77 -8.70 1.36
N LEU A 133 -5.08 -8.62 1.64
CA LEU A 133 -5.79 -9.59 2.48
C LEU A 133 -5.84 -10.99 1.85
N VAL A 134 -6.00 -11.10 0.53
CA VAL A 134 -5.91 -12.38 -0.19
C VAL A 134 -4.49 -12.95 -0.14
N LEU A 135 -3.47 -12.09 -0.17
CA LEU A 135 -2.06 -12.49 -0.09
C LEU A 135 -1.65 -12.95 1.31
N GLN A 136 -2.24 -12.38 2.36
CA GLN A 136 -1.98 -12.76 3.75
C GLN A 136 -2.45 -14.19 4.09
N ASN A 137 -3.47 -14.69 3.40
CA ASN A 137 -4.10 -15.99 3.64
C ASN A 137 -3.34 -17.19 3.06
#